data_AF-A0A3Q2NZ35-F1
#
_entry.id   AF-A0A3Q2NZ35-F1
#
_cell.length_a   1.000
_cell.length_b   1.000
_cell.length_c   1.000
_cell.angle_alpha   90.00
_cell.angle_beta   90.00
_cell.angle_gamma   90.00
#
_symmetry.space_group_name_H-M   'P 1'
#
loop_
_entity.id
_entity.type
_entity.pdbx_description
1 polymer ?
#
loop_
_entity_poly.entity_id
_entity_poly.type
_entity_poly.pdbx_seq_one_letter_code
_entity_poly.pdbx_strand_id
1 'polypeptide(L)'
;MGLTGYWKISDRNVLKDYQQLVEIYNLEKQDFFRYLQLRHHYDRNIKFVGEEDLGLVNILLGSCKGNAPKKQISRLYSCLQVGRNLHTTYIKARWEKEGKILITDEDWLNICNAVTVTSSSGLWREFSWKNMVRFFITPSIKRKQCKDPDRCSVNYSVSSAQASNLEYATRNQSFSPLWYQHRTGRFTASKAHDVLVRQPITNPDSLIKRIVGYKVYDLSKSAAVKWGTEREDECRQAYSLHQKERHIIFTCRLSGFVIDPNHPFLGASPDGAVNCDCCGNEILEVKCPFKHRNDFCLDATLHLKENHRYYTQVQIQMFLTKSQYCDFVVFTKSEPASISALTVCLWGVV
;
A
#
# COMPACT_ATOMS: atom_id res chain seq x y z
N MET A 1 -1.47 -5.00 -43.66
CA MET A 1 -2.90 -4.68 -43.42
C MET A 1 -3.11 -4.57 -41.92
N GLY A 2 -3.71 -3.48 -41.43
CA GLY A 2 -4.13 -3.39 -40.03
C GLY A 2 -5.34 -4.29 -39.75
N LEU A 3 -5.72 -4.42 -38.46
CA LEU A 3 -6.88 -5.18 -37.95
C LEU A 3 -8.20 -4.91 -38.72
N THR A 4 -8.33 -3.77 -39.39
CA THR A 4 -9.49 -3.36 -40.20
C THR A 4 -9.56 -3.97 -41.60
N GLY A 5 -8.57 -4.75 -42.05
CA GLY A 5 -8.51 -5.30 -43.42
C GLY A 5 -8.94 -6.75 -43.60
N TYR A 6 -9.00 -7.55 -42.53
CA TYR A 6 -9.18 -9.01 -42.62
C TYR A 6 -10.55 -9.44 -43.16
N TRP A 7 -11.60 -8.64 -42.94
CA TRP A 7 -12.94 -8.92 -43.49
C TRP A 7 -12.96 -8.95 -45.03
N LYS A 8 -12.01 -8.28 -45.70
CA LYS A 8 -11.94 -8.25 -47.17
C LYS A 8 -11.44 -9.56 -47.78
N ILE A 9 -10.76 -10.38 -46.98
CA ILE A 9 -10.06 -11.60 -47.40
C ILE A 9 -10.62 -12.86 -46.73
N SER A 10 -11.66 -12.72 -45.91
CA SER A 10 -12.39 -13.82 -45.26
C SER A 10 -13.88 -13.72 -45.56
N ASP A 11 -14.56 -14.85 -45.75
CA ASP A 11 -16.02 -14.93 -45.78
C ASP A 11 -16.52 -15.90 -44.70
N ARG A 12 -17.55 -15.49 -43.94
CA ARG A 12 -18.17 -16.29 -42.86
C ARG A 12 -17.15 -17.04 -41.98
N ASN A 13 -16.12 -16.33 -41.52
CA ASN A 13 -15.06 -16.84 -40.64
C ASN A 13 -14.09 -17.85 -41.30
N VAL A 14 -14.18 -18.05 -42.61
CA VAL A 14 -13.25 -18.85 -43.42
C VAL A 14 -12.42 -17.91 -44.28
N LEU A 15 -11.08 -18.04 -44.23
CA LEU A 15 -10.20 -17.29 -45.11
C LEU A 15 -10.36 -17.79 -46.55
N LYS A 16 -10.48 -16.87 -47.51
CA LYS A 16 -10.53 -17.22 -48.94
C LYS A 16 -9.30 -18.03 -49.33
N ASP A 17 -9.46 -18.97 -50.26
CA ASP A 17 -8.32 -19.71 -50.78
C ASP A 17 -7.42 -18.80 -51.64
N TYR A 18 -6.20 -19.26 -51.90
CA TYR A 18 -5.22 -18.45 -52.64
C TYR A 18 -5.70 -18.12 -54.05
N GLN A 19 -6.39 -19.04 -54.73
CA GLN A 19 -6.85 -18.84 -56.09
C GLN A 19 -7.91 -17.72 -56.16
N GLN A 20 -8.83 -17.72 -55.20
CA GLN A 20 -9.83 -16.66 -55.04
C GLN A 20 -9.18 -15.29 -54.75
N LEU A 21 -8.09 -15.25 -54.00
CA LEU A 21 -7.37 -13.99 -53.73
C LEU A 21 -6.54 -13.52 -54.92
N VAL A 22 -5.99 -14.44 -55.72
CA VAL A 22 -5.33 -14.13 -57.00
C VAL A 22 -6.32 -13.46 -57.95
N GLU A 23 -7.55 -13.99 -58.07
CA GLU A 23 -8.58 -13.42 -58.96
C GLU A 23 -9.05 -12.03 -58.51
N ILE A 24 -9.14 -11.77 -57.20
CA ILE A 24 -9.68 -10.50 -56.68
C ILE A 24 -8.62 -9.40 -56.63
N TYR A 25 -7.38 -9.75 -56.28
CA TYR A 25 -6.30 -8.78 -56.01
C TYR A 25 -5.13 -8.89 -56.97
N ASN A 26 -5.25 -9.72 -58.01
CA ASN A 26 -4.23 -9.95 -59.04
C ASN A 26 -2.87 -10.34 -58.45
N LEU A 27 -2.87 -11.27 -57.48
CA LEU A 27 -1.67 -11.69 -56.75
C LEU A 27 -0.76 -12.55 -57.63
N GLU A 28 0.55 -12.41 -57.44
CA GLU A 28 1.55 -13.20 -58.18
C GLU A 28 1.96 -14.45 -57.40
N LYS A 29 2.52 -15.46 -58.09
CA LYS A 29 2.98 -16.74 -57.49
C LYS A 29 3.92 -16.55 -56.29
N GLN A 30 4.70 -15.48 -56.28
CA GLN A 30 5.61 -15.14 -55.18
C GLN A 30 4.89 -14.82 -53.86
N ASP A 31 3.63 -14.39 -53.91
CA ASP A 31 2.83 -14.07 -52.72
C ASP A 31 2.19 -15.31 -52.08
N PHE A 32 2.32 -16.50 -52.69
CA PHE A 32 1.79 -17.74 -52.12
C PHE A 32 2.34 -18.03 -50.72
N PHE A 33 3.63 -17.78 -50.51
CA PHE A 33 4.25 -18.00 -49.20
C PHE A 33 3.70 -17.03 -48.14
N ARG A 34 3.47 -15.76 -48.52
CA ARG A 34 2.83 -14.76 -47.64
C ARG A 34 1.37 -15.15 -47.34
N TYR A 35 0.67 -15.72 -48.30
CA TYR A 35 -0.67 -16.28 -48.09
C TYR A 35 -0.66 -17.41 -47.05
N LEU A 36 0.31 -18.33 -47.10
CA LEU A 36 0.42 -19.40 -46.10
C LEU A 36 0.70 -18.85 -44.68
N GLN A 37 1.59 -17.86 -44.57
CA GLN A 37 1.87 -17.19 -43.30
C GLN A 37 0.62 -16.47 -42.75
N LEU A 38 -0.11 -15.77 -43.63
CA LEU A 38 -1.37 -15.11 -43.32
C LEU A 38 -2.43 -16.11 -42.87
N ARG A 39 -2.58 -17.24 -43.58
CA ARG A 39 -3.52 -18.32 -43.25
C ARG A 39 -3.21 -18.91 -41.88
N HIS A 40 -1.95 -19.23 -41.62
CA HIS A 40 -1.53 -19.74 -40.31
C HIS A 40 -1.82 -18.73 -39.20
N HIS A 41 -1.53 -17.44 -39.42
CA HIS A 41 -1.84 -16.40 -38.45
C HIS A 41 -3.35 -16.22 -38.24
N TYR A 42 -4.13 -16.28 -39.32
CA TYR A 42 -5.59 -16.17 -39.29
C TYR A 42 -6.19 -17.35 -38.51
N ASP A 43 -5.85 -18.59 -38.85
CA ASP A 43 -6.36 -19.79 -38.17
C ASP A 43 -5.97 -19.83 -36.68
N ARG A 44 -4.80 -19.30 -36.31
CA ARG A 44 -4.31 -19.34 -34.92
C ARG A 44 -4.78 -18.18 -34.04
N ASN A 45 -4.93 -16.98 -34.59
CA ASN A 45 -5.12 -15.76 -33.79
C ASN A 45 -6.38 -14.96 -34.13
N ILE A 46 -7.03 -15.23 -35.29
CA ILE A 46 -8.16 -14.42 -35.78
C ILE A 46 -9.43 -15.25 -35.91
N LYS A 47 -9.32 -16.48 -36.43
CA LYS A 47 -10.43 -17.41 -36.62
C LYS A 47 -10.99 -17.80 -35.27
N PHE A 48 -12.17 -17.27 -34.98
CA PHE A 48 -12.88 -17.57 -33.75
C PHE A 48 -13.42 -19.00 -33.84
N VAL A 49 -12.82 -19.92 -33.08
CA VAL A 49 -13.34 -21.28 -32.88
C VAL A 49 -14.01 -21.30 -31.51
N GLY A 50 -15.32 -21.07 -31.49
CA GLY A 50 -16.08 -21.12 -30.23
C GLY A 50 -17.51 -20.64 -30.44
N GLU A 51 -18.45 -21.57 -30.29
CA GLU A 51 -19.89 -21.29 -30.17
C GLU A 51 -20.26 -20.60 -28.84
N GLU A 52 -19.30 -20.31 -27.96
CA GLU A 52 -19.58 -19.86 -26.60
C GLU A 52 -19.91 -18.37 -26.43
N ASP A 53 -19.76 -17.52 -27.46
CA ASP A 53 -19.92 -16.05 -27.28
C ASP A 53 -20.76 -15.33 -28.35
N LEU A 54 -21.78 -16.01 -28.88
CA LEU A 54 -22.67 -15.48 -29.91
C LEU A 54 -23.71 -14.46 -29.40
N GLY A 55 -23.85 -14.26 -28.08
CA GLY A 55 -24.90 -13.40 -27.51
C GLY A 55 -24.70 -11.90 -27.78
N LEU A 56 -23.51 -11.37 -27.46
CA LEU A 56 -23.17 -9.95 -27.65
C LEU A 56 -23.05 -9.59 -29.13
N VAL A 57 -22.38 -10.46 -29.90
CA VAL A 57 -22.14 -10.24 -31.33
C VAL A 57 -23.46 -10.22 -32.11
N ASN A 58 -24.41 -11.10 -31.79
CA ASN A 58 -25.74 -11.09 -32.45
C ASN A 58 -26.59 -9.86 -32.11
N ILE A 59 -26.49 -9.31 -30.88
CA ILE A 59 -27.19 -8.08 -30.49
C ILE A 59 -26.62 -6.87 -31.25
N LEU A 60 -25.29 -6.82 -31.39
CA LEU A 60 -24.61 -5.75 -32.15
C LEU A 60 -24.91 -5.85 -33.65
N LEU A 61 -24.84 -7.06 -34.23
CA LEU A 61 -25.18 -7.28 -35.64
C LEU A 61 -26.66 -7.00 -35.95
N GLY A 62 -27.59 -7.36 -35.06
CA GLY A 62 -29.01 -7.04 -35.21
C GLY A 62 -29.29 -5.53 -35.17
N SER A 63 -28.56 -4.80 -34.32
CA SER A 63 -28.66 -3.33 -34.23
C SER A 63 -28.09 -2.63 -35.47
N CYS A 64 -26.98 -3.12 -36.03
CA CYS A 64 -26.41 -2.61 -37.28
C CYS A 64 -27.28 -2.88 -38.51
N LYS A 65 -28.13 -3.92 -38.47
CA LYS A 65 -29.05 -4.30 -39.56
C LYS A 65 -30.46 -3.68 -39.44
N GLY A 66 -30.68 -2.76 -38.49
CA GLY A 66 -31.97 -2.08 -38.30
C GLY A 66 -33.05 -2.92 -37.59
N ASN A 67 -32.78 -4.18 -37.28
CA ASN A 67 -33.67 -5.10 -36.57
C ASN A 67 -33.26 -5.21 -35.10
N ALA A 68 -33.22 -4.07 -34.43
CA ALA A 68 -32.67 -3.98 -33.09
C ALA A 68 -33.69 -4.53 -32.05
N PRO A 69 -33.36 -5.59 -31.29
CA PRO A 69 -34.31 -6.25 -30.40
C PRO A 69 -34.76 -5.34 -29.26
N LYS A 70 -36.01 -5.49 -28.77
CA LYS A 70 -36.50 -4.74 -27.58
C LYS A 70 -35.63 -5.05 -26.35
N LYS A 71 -35.48 -4.05 -25.47
CA LYS A 71 -34.67 -4.11 -24.22
C LYS A 71 -33.17 -4.36 -24.45
N GLN A 72 -32.59 -3.66 -25.43
CA GLN A 72 -31.17 -3.81 -25.83
C GLN A 72 -30.21 -3.73 -24.65
N ILE A 73 -30.34 -2.70 -23.80
CA ILE A 73 -29.48 -2.47 -22.63
C ILE A 73 -29.51 -3.68 -21.69
N SER A 74 -30.70 -4.20 -21.33
CA SER A 74 -30.82 -5.39 -20.47
C SER A 74 -30.22 -6.63 -21.12
N ARG A 75 -30.41 -6.84 -22.42
CA ARG A 75 -29.86 -8.02 -23.11
C ARG A 75 -28.34 -7.93 -23.21
N LEU A 76 -27.81 -6.74 -23.47
CA LEU A 76 -26.36 -6.47 -23.44
C LEU A 76 -25.79 -6.76 -22.05
N TYR A 77 -26.49 -6.30 -21.00
CA TYR A 77 -26.12 -6.51 -19.61
C TYR A 77 -26.16 -7.99 -19.21
N SER A 78 -27.20 -8.73 -19.59
CA SER A 78 -27.30 -10.18 -19.36
C SER A 78 -26.21 -10.96 -20.10
N CYS A 79 -25.89 -10.62 -21.36
CA CYS A 79 -24.80 -11.27 -22.08
C CYS A 79 -23.43 -10.98 -21.44
N LEU A 80 -23.19 -9.73 -20.99
CA LEU A 80 -21.99 -9.37 -20.22
C LEU A 80 -21.92 -10.08 -18.84
N GLN A 81 -23.07 -10.44 -18.27
CA GLN A 81 -23.16 -11.24 -17.05
C GLN A 81 -22.86 -12.72 -17.28
N VAL A 82 -23.30 -13.30 -18.41
CA VAL A 82 -23.04 -14.70 -18.76
C VAL A 82 -21.55 -14.93 -19.11
N GLY A 83 -20.90 -13.97 -19.78
CA GLY A 83 -19.45 -14.02 -20.07
C GLY A 83 -18.52 -13.68 -18.89
N ARG A 84 -19.08 -13.24 -17.74
CA ARG A 84 -18.31 -13.07 -16.51
C ARG A 84 -18.17 -14.44 -15.84
N ASN A 85 -17.04 -15.10 -16.06
CA ASN A 85 -16.62 -16.21 -15.22
C ASN A 85 -16.60 -15.75 -13.76
N LEU A 86 -17.60 -16.18 -12.98
CA LEU A 86 -17.83 -15.80 -11.58
C LEU A 86 -16.76 -16.33 -10.62
N HIS A 87 -15.77 -17.05 -11.12
CA HIS A 87 -14.72 -17.67 -10.32
C HIS A 87 -13.56 -16.69 -10.08
N THR A 88 -13.36 -16.32 -8.82
CA THR A 88 -12.25 -15.50 -8.35
C THR A 88 -10.95 -16.30 -8.19
N THR A 89 -10.97 -17.58 -8.57
CA THR A 89 -9.85 -18.53 -8.47
C THR A 89 -8.63 -18.11 -9.27
N TYR A 90 -8.79 -17.36 -10.37
CA TYR A 90 -7.65 -16.80 -11.11
C TYR A 90 -6.89 -15.75 -10.28
N ILE A 91 -7.57 -15.05 -9.37
CA ILE A 91 -6.98 -14.08 -8.45
C ILE A 91 -6.25 -14.84 -7.34
N LYS A 92 -6.88 -15.88 -6.78
CA LYS A 92 -6.26 -16.81 -5.83
C LYS A 92 -4.94 -17.38 -6.38
N ALA A 93 -4.98 -17.99 -7.56
CA ALA A 93 -3.81 -18.60 -8.19
C ALA A 93 -2.69 -17.57 -8.45
N ARG A 94 -3.06 -16.32 -8.72
CA ARG A 94 -2.10 -15.22 -8.86
C ARG A 94 -1.48 -14.83 -7.51
N TRP A 95 -2.27 -14.75 -6.45
CA TRP A 95 -1.79 -14.49 -5.09
C TRP A 95 -0.85 -15.60 -4.58
N GLU A 96 -1.19 -16.86 -4.82
CA GLU A 96 -0.35 -18.00 -4.45
C GLU A 96 1.00 -17.97 -5.17
N LYS A 97 0.98 -17.71 -6.49
CA LYS A 97 2.17 -17.60 -7.33
C LYS A 97 3.06 -16.40 -6.95
N GLU A 98 2.46 -15.25 -6.65
CA GLU A 98 3.21 -14.02 -6.32
C GLU A 98 3.71 -14.01 -4.88
N GLY A 99 2.89 -14.45 -3.94
CA GLY A 99 3.23 -14.49 -2.51
C GLY A 99 4.08 -15.70 -2.11
N LYS A 100 4.21 -16.71 -2.99
CA LYS A 100 4.76 -18.04 -2.66
C LYS A 100 4.09 -18.62 -1.41
N ILE A 101 2.78 -18.42 -1.31
CA ILE A 101 1.93 -18.89 -0.21
C ILE A 101 0.94 -19.89 -0.79
N LEU A 102 0.56 -20.88 0.00
CA LEU A 102 -0.57 -21.74 -0.30
C LEU A 102 -1.81 -21.12 0.34
N ILE A 103 -2.87 -20.90 -0.43
CA ILE A 103 -4.13 -20.36 0.10
C ILE A 103 -5.16 -21.47 -0.05
N THR A 104 -5.77 -21.93 1.04
CA THR A 104 -6.84 -22.94 0.92
C THR A 104 -8.08 -22.33 0.26
N ASP A 105 -8.99 -23.13 -0.27
CA ASP A 105 -10.25 -22.60 -0.82
C ASP A 105 -11.10 -21.93 0.26
N GLU A 106 -11.04 -22.43 1.50
CA GLU A 106 -11.71 -21.85 2.67
C GLU A 106 -11.11 -20.49 3.05
N ASP A 107 -9.78 -20.37 3.11
CA ASP A 107 -9.12 -19.09 3.38
C ASP A 107 -9.42 -18.05 2.28
N TRP A 108 -9.43 -18.49 1.03
CA TRP A 108 -9.76 -17.62 -0.09
C TRP A 108 -11.21 -17.11 -0.03
N LEU A 109 -12.14 -17.98 0.35
CA LEU A 109 -13.54 -17.62 0.57
C LEU A 109 -13.68 -16.62 1.72
N ASN A 110 -12.96 -16.83 2.82
CA ASN A 110 -12.92 -15.92 3.97
C ASN A 110 -12.37 -14.54 3.59
N ILE A 111 -11.31 -14.48 2.79
CA ILE A 111 -10.74 -13.22 2.26
C ILE A 111 -11.79 -12.48 1.40
N CYS A 112 -12.47 -13.20 0.50
CA CYS A 112 -13.51 -12.61 -0.35
C CYS A 112 -14.70 -12.09 0.49
N ASN A 113 -15.12 -12.84 1.51
CA ASN A 113 -16.22 -12.47 2.40
C ASN A 113 -15.86 -11.29 3.32
N ALA A 114 -14.62 -11.21 3.80
CA ALA A 114 -14.18 -10.07 4.60
C ALA A 114 -14.36 -8.74 3.84
N VAL A 115 -14.05 -8.74 2.54
CA VAL A 115 -14.20 -7.53 1.71
C VAL A 115 -15.66 -7.09 1.55
N THR A 116 -16.61 -8.02 1.55
CA THR A 116 -18.04 -7.72 1.37
C THR A 116 -18.78 -7.40 2.67
N VAL A 117 -18.28 -7.88 3.82
CA VAL A 117 -18.96 -7.75 5.12
C VAL A 117 -18.39 -6.60 5.97
N THR A 118 -17.18 -6.12 5.68
CA THR A 118 -16.50 -5.09 6.48
C THR A 118 -17.12 -3.69 6.45
N SER A 119 -18.03 -3.40 5.50
CA SER A 119 -18.71 -2.10 5.44
C SER A 119 -20.11 -2.19 4.86
N SER A 120 -21.06 -1.45 5.44
CA SER A 120 -22.41 -1.27 4.88
C SER A 120 -22.42 -0.37 3.64
N SER A 121 -21.38 0.45 3.43
CA SER A 121 -21.28 1.35 2.28
C SER A 121 -20.88 0.60 1.00
N GLY A 122 -21.66 0.78 -0.07
CA GLY A 122 -21.37 0.19 -1.39
C GLY A 122 -20.06 0.71 -2.00
N LEU A 123 -19.78 2.00 -1.87
CA LEU A 123 -18.53 2.62 -2.35
C LEU A 123 -17.30 2.02 -1.68
N TRP A 124 -17.38 1.80 -0.36
CA TRP A 124 -16.27 1.22 0.40
C TRP A 124 -16.07 -0.27 0.09
N ARG A 125 -17.15 -1.04 -0.07
CA ARG A 125 -17.05 -2.44 -0.54
C ARG A 125 -16.41 -2.53 -1.92
N GLU A 126 -16.78 -1.64 -2.84
CA GLU A 126 -16.18 -1.58 -4.17
C GLU A 126 -14.69 -1.18 -4.13
N PHE A 127 -14.34 -0.20 -3.30
CA PHE A 127 -12.94 0.19 -3.09
C PHE A 127 -12.12 -0.97 -2.52
N SER A 128 -12.58 -1.62 -1.46
CA SER A 128 -11.89 -2.77 -0.85
C SER A 128 -11.75 -3.93 -1.83
N TRP A 129 -12.78 -4.21 -2.63
CA TRP A 129 -12.71 -5.20 -3.72
C TRP A 129 -11.67 -4.84 -4.77
N LYS A 130 -11.66 -3.57 -5.23
CA LYS A 130 -10.65 -3.09 -6.17
C LYS A 130 -9.24 -3.23 -5.61
N ASN A 131 -9.03 -2.99 -4.32
CA ASN A 131 -7.73 -3.21 -3.68
C ASN A 131 -7.36 -4.70 -3.67
N MET A 132 -8.27 -5.58 -3.26
CA MET A 132 -8.05 -7.03 -3.25
C MET A 132 -7.71 -7.60 -4.64
N VAL A 133 -8.36 -7.10 -5.70
CA VAL A 133 -8.16 -7.59 -7.07
C VAL A 133 -7.01 -6.89 -7.82
N ARG A 134 -6.65 -5.64 -7.45
CA ARG A 134 -5.64 -4.82 -8.17
C ARG A 134 -4.30 -4.66 -7.46
N PHE A 135 -4.16 -5.06 -6.20
CA PHE A 135 -2.82 -5.28 -5.61
C PHE A 135 -2.33 -6.64 -6.12
N PHE A 136 -1.44 -6.78 -7.10
CA PHE A 136 -0.23 -6.01 -7.35
C PHE A 136 0.04 -5.82 -8.85
N ILE A 137 0.20 -4.56 -9.29
CA ILE A 137 1.27 -4.29 -10.25
C ILE A 137 2.54 -4.24 -9.41
N THR A 138 3.15 -5.41 -9.16
CA THR A 138 4.43 -5.46 -8.45
C THR A 138 5.46 -4.63 -9.23
N PRO A 139 6.51 -4.10 -8.57
CA PRO A 139 7.67 -3.58 -9.28
C PRO A 139 8.17 -4.53 -10.37
N SER A 140 8.09 -5.85 -10.15
CA SER A 140 8.41 -6.87 -11.17
C SER A 140 7.50 -6.83 -12.42
N ILE A 141 6.18 -6.68 -12.25
CA ILE A 141 5.23 -6.55 -13.37
C ILE A 141 5.37 -5.17 -14.04
N LYS A 142 5.57 -4.11 -13.25
CA LYS A 142 5.79 -2.75 -13.77
C LYS A 142 7.11 -2.66 -14.57
N ARG A 143 8.17 -3.32 -14.12
CA ARG A 143 9.46 -3.50 -14.82
C ARG A 143 9.31 -4.31 -16.10
N LYS A 144 8.40 -5.28 -16.17
CA LYS A 144 8.13 -6.03 -17.41
C LYS A 144 7.31 -5.22 -18.42
N GLN A 145 6.51 -4.27 -17.95
CA GLN A 145 5.69 -3.38 -18.79
C GLN A 145 6.42 -2.10 -19.21
N CYS A 146 7.36 -1.61 -18.41
CA CYS A 146 8.24 -0.49 -18.73
C CYS A 146 9.60 -1.03 -19.17
N LYS A 147 10.04 -0.76 -20.39
CA LYS A 147 11.39 -1.13 -20.90
C LYS A 147 12.55 -0.41 -20.19
N ASP A 148 12.31 0.13 -18.99
CA ASP A 148 13.21 0.96 -18.22
C ASP A 148 13.20 0.48 -16.75
N PRO A 149 14.31 -0.11 -16.25
CA PRO A 149 14.41 -0.64 -14.89
C PRO A 149 14.32 0.43 -13.79
N ASP A 150 14.50 1.72 -14.10
CA ASP A 150 14.48 2.82 -13.13
C ASP A 150 13.06 3.40 -12.91
N ARG A 151 12.09 2.97 -13.71
CA ARG A 151 10.68 3.42 -13.61
C ARG A 151 9.84 2.70 -12.56
N CYS A 152 10.44 1.79 -11.77
CA CYS A 152 9.78 1.16 -10.62
C CYS A 152 9.56 2.12 -9.44
N SER A 153 10.13 3.32 -9.51
CA SER A 153 9.69 4.47 -8.75
C SER A 153 8.27 4.81 -9.19
N VAL A 154 7.26 4.22 -8.55
CA VAL A 154 5.94 4.84 -8.53
C VAL A 154 6.22 6.24 -7.98
N ASN A 155 6.02 7.29 -8.78
CA ASN A 155 6.06 8.67 -8.32
C ASN A 155 4.94 8.83 -7.29
N TYR A 156 5.24 8.44 -6.05
CA TYR A 156 4.37 8.55 -4.91
C TYR A 156 4.60 9.95 -4.36
N SER A 157 4.06 10.96 -5.04
CA SER A 157 4.15 12.34 -4.59
C SER A 157 3.04 12.62 -3.59
N VAL A 158 3.39 13.17 -2.44
CA VAL A 158 2.42 13.70 -1.48
C VAL A 158 2.65 15.20 -1.37
N SER A 159 1.61 16.01 -1.52
CA SER A 159 1.74 17.46 -1.34
C SER A 159 1.86 17.81 0.15
N SER A 160 2.42 18.97 0.46
CA SER A 160 2.50 19.46 1.85
C SER A 160 1.12 19.54 2.50
N ALA A 161 0.09 19.99 1.76
CA ALA A 161 -1.29 20.02 2.26
C ALA A 161 -1.84 18.62 2.58
N GLN A 162 -1.54 17.61 1.74
CA GLN A 162 -1.92 16.23 2.02
C GLN A 162 -1.20 15.67 3.24
N ALA A 163 0.09 15.97 3.42
CA ALA A 163 0.86 15.57 4.59
C ALA A 163 0.31 16.21 5.88
N SER A 164 0.00 17.51 5.85
CA SER A 164 -0.61 18.22 6.98
C SER A 164 -2.00 17.68 7.32
N ASN A 165 -2.84 17.42 6.32
CA ASN A 165 -4.16 16.84 6.53
C ASN A 165 -4.09 15.42 7.11
N LEU A 166 -3.10 14.62 6.68
CA LEU A 166 -2.87 13.29 7.22
C LEU A 166 -2.48 13.37 8.70
N GLU A 167 -1.54 14.24 9.07
CA GLU A 167 -1.17 14.47 10.48
C GLU A 167 -2.42 14.83 11.29
N TYR A 168 -3.18 15.84 10.85
CA TYR A 168 -4.37 16.29 11.56
C TYR A 168 -5.41 15.18 11.75
N ALA A 169 -5.73 14.44 10.69
CA ALA A 169 -6.73 13.37 10.71
C ALA A 169 -6.30 12.13 11.51
N THR A 170 -5.01 12.02 11.87
CA THR A 170 -4.45 10.85 12.55
C THR A 170 -3.85 11.16 13.92
N ARG A 171 -4.14 12.33 14.52
CA ARG A 171 -3.69 12.71 15.87
C ARG A 171 -4.13 11.75 16.97
N ASN A 172 -5.24 11.03 16.77
CA ASN A 172 -5.69 9.99 17.69
C ASN A 172 -4.95 8.65 17.49
N GLN A 173 -3.91 8.62 16.65
CA GLN A 173 -2.97 7.53 16.43
C GLN A 173 -3.58 6.13 16.42
N SER A 174 -3.36 5.32 17.46
CA SER A 174 -3.78 3.92 17.57
C SER A 174 -5.30 3.73 17.55
N PHE A 175 -6.08 4.78 17.80
CA PHE A 175 -7.54 4.79 17.64
C PHE A 175 -8.00 5.12 16.21
N SER A 176 -7.09 5.54 15.32
CA SER A 176 -7.39 5.89 13.94
C SER A 176 -7.04 4.74 12.98
N PRO A 177 -8.02 4.10 12.31
CA PRO A 177 -7.73 3.10 11.28
C PRO A 177 -6.86 3.67 10.12
N LEU A 178 -7.07 4.95 9.80
CA LEU A 178 -6.30 5.67 8.79
C LEU A 178 -4.80 5.72 9.13
N TRP A 179 -4.46 5.83 10.42
CA TRP A 179 -3.09 5.81 10.89
C TRP A 179 -2.38 4.49 10.56
N TYR A 180 -3.01 3.34 10.81
CA TYR A 180 -2.45 2.03 10.44
C TYR A 180 -2.30 1.86 8.93
N GLN A 181 -3.29 2.33 8.15
CA GLN A 181 -3.25 2.26 6.69
C GLN A 181 -2.07 3.04 6.13
N HIS A 182 -1.87 4.28 6.59
CA HIS A 182 -0.77 5.12 6.09
C HIS A 182 0.61 4.66 6.60
N ARG A 183 0.70 3.94 7.71
CA ARG A 183 1.96 3.31 8.16
C ARG A 183 2.35 2.08 7.35
N THR A 184 1.39 1.42 6.72
CA THR A 184 1.62 0.20 5.96
C THR A 184 2.39 0.53 4.68
N GLY A 185 3.45 -0.24 4.42
CA GLY A 185 4.32 -0.04 3.26
C GLY A 185 5.32 1.12 3.38
N ARG A 186 5.34 1.84 4.52
CA ARG A 186 6.33 2.90 4.81
C ARG A 186 7.37 2.46 5.82
N PHE A 187 8.56 3.01 5.69
CA PHE A 187 9.62 2.91 6.69
C PHE A 187 9.28 3.83 7.86
N THR A 188 8.58 3.29 8.86
CA THR A 188 8.23 4.04 10.07
C THR A 188 9.41 4.18 11.01
N ALA A 189 9.53 5.30 11.72
CA ALA A 189 10.60 5.56 12.70
C ALA A 189 10.86 4.37 13.66
N SER A 190 9.82 3.75 14.20
CA SER A 190 9.93 2.60 15.12
C SER A 190 10.49 1.31 14.50
N LYS A 191 10.51 1.21 13.17
CA LYS A 191 11.06 0.08 12.38
C LYS A 191 12.40 0.42 11.73
N ALA A 192 12.84 1.67 11.79
CA ALA A 192 13.99 2.13 11.02
C ALA A 192 15.31 1.58 11.52
N HIS A 193 15.45 1.39 12.83
CA HIS A 193 16.64 0.75 13.40
C HIS A 193 16.86 -0.64 12.80
N ASP A 194 15.79 -1.42 12.63
CA ASP A 194 15.87 -2.77 12.03
C ASP A 194 16.35 -2.74 10.57
N VAL A 195 16.14 -1.63 9.86
CA VAL A 195 16.65 -1.41 8.50
C VAL A 195 18.13 -1.03 8.54
N LEU A 196 18.49 -0.11 9.45
CA LEU A 196 19.83 0.46 9.58
C LEU A 196 20.88 -0.58 9.98
N VAL A 197 20.55 -1.46 10.95
CA VAL A 197 21.50 -2.48 11.45
C VAL A 197 21.48 -3.79 10.64
N ARG A 198 20.66 -3.87 9.59
CA ARG A 198 20.48 -5.11 8.83
C ARG A 198 21.73 -5.42 8.00
N GLN A 199 22.31 -6.60 8.21
CA GLN A 199 23.43 -7.05 7.39
C GLN A 199 22.99 -7.42 5.95
N PRO A 200 23.78 -7.07 4.92
CA PRO A 200 23.47 -7.38 3.51
C PRO A 200 23.13 -8.86 3.25
N ILE A 201 23.78 -9.77 3.97
CA ILE A 201 23.62 -11.23 3.84
C ILE A 201 22.29 -11.77 4.39
N THR A 202 21.58 -11.02 5.25
CA THR A 202 20.35 -11.50 5.88
C THR A 202 19.16 -11.31 4.94
N ASN A 203 18.35 -12.36 4.71
CA ASN A 203 17.16 -12.26 3.88
C ASN A 203 16.19 -11.18 4.43
N PRO A 204 15.80 -10.16 3.64
CA PRO A 204 14.94 -9.07 4.09
C PRO A 204 13.44 -9.43 4.19
N ASP A 205 13.01 -10.61 3.73
CA ASP A 205 11.60 -10.99 3.61
C ASP A 205 10.78 -10.78 4.89
N SER A 206 11.35 -11.11 6.05
CA SER A 206 10.66 -10.96 7.34
C SER A 206 10.43 -9.49 7.70
N LEU A 207 11.42 -8.63 7.45
CA LEU A 207 11.36 -7.19 7.65
C LEU A 207 10.37 -6.56 6.65
N ILE A 208 10.46 -6.95 5.38
CA ILE A 208 9.54 -6.49 4.33
C ILE A 208 8.11 -6.85 4.70
N LYS A 209 7.83 -8.12 5.06
CA LYS A 209 6.49 -8.57 5.50
C LYS A 209 5.94 -7.74 6.67
N ARG A 210 6.81 -7.31 7.61
CA ARG A 210 6.43 -6.43 8.73
C ARG A 210 6.20 -4.97 8.30
N ILE A 211 6.93 -4.48 7.31
CA ILE A 211 6.74 -3.12 6.76
C ILE A 211 5.44 -3.04 5.96
N VAL A 212 5.19 -4.01 5.08
CA VAL A 212 4.02 -4.04 4.18
C VAL A 212 2.74 -4.59 4.82
N GLY A 213 2.79 -4.99 6.09
CA GLY A 213 1.59 -5.39 6.84
C GLY A 213 1.09 -6.82 6.60
N TYR A 214 1.85 -7.68 5.91
CA TYR A 214 1.49 -9.09 5.71
C TYR A 214 1.54 -9.93 6.98
N LYS A 215 2.20 -9.43 8.03
CA LYS A 215 2.28 -10.10 9.31
C LYS A 215 1.61 -9.23 10.36
N VAL A 216 0.33 -9.52 10.62
CA VAL A 216 -0.45 -8.89 11.69
C VAL A 216 -0.18 -9.69 12.96
N TYR A 217 0.50 -9.07 13.92
CA TYR A 217 0.66 -9.65 15.25
C TYR A 217 -0.47 -9.11 16.13
N ASP A 218 -1.28 -10.00 16.70
CA ASP A 218 -2.19 -9.60 17.77
C ASP A 218 -1.37 -9.35 19.05
N LEU A 219 -0.94 -8.10 19.21
CA LEU A 219 -0.19 -7.65 20.39
C LEU A 219 -1.11 -7.15 21.51
N SER A 220 -2.44 -7.16 21.31
CA SER A 220 -3.41 -6.69 22.31
C SER A 220 -3.36 -7.49 23.61
N LYS A 221 -2.89 -8.75 23.53
CA LYS A 221 -2.72 -9.65 24.67
C LYS A 221 -1.41 -9.46 25.42
N SER A 222 -0.47 -8.64 24.91
CA SER A 222 0.80 -8.39 25.58
C SER A 222 0.59 -7.40 26.73
N ALA A 223 0.77 -7.87 27.96
CA ALA A 223 0.70 -7.02 29.16
C ALA A 223 1.61 -5.78 29.08
N ALA A 224 2.77 -5.90 28.42
CA ALA A 224 3.69 -4.79 28.23
C ALA A 224 3.17 -3.73 27.24
N VAL A 225 2.49 -4.15 26.17
CA VAL A 225 1.90 -3.22 25.20
C VAL A 225 0.70 -2.51 25.81
N LYS A 226 -0.17 -3.26 26.49
CA LYS A 226 -1.31 -2.71 27.22
C LYS A 226 -0.86 -1.68 28.27
N TRP A 227 0.15 -2.03 29.08
CA TRP A 227 0.76 -1.12 30.05
C TRP A 227 1.26 0.18 29.41
N GLY A 228 2.03 0.06 28.32
CA GLY A 228 2.56 1.22 27.61
C GLY A 228 1.43 2.15 27.17
N THR A 229 0.45 1.61 26.45
CA THR A 229 -0.69 2.35 25.91
C THR A 229 -1.55 3.01 26.99
N GLU A 230 -1.79 2.35 28.13
CA GLU A 230 -2.59 2.91 29.22
C GLU A 230 -1.88 4.04 29.97
N ARG A 231 -0.54 4.03 30.01
CA ARG A 231 0.27 4.98 30.80
C ARG A 231 0.88 6.12 29.99
N GLU A 232 0.97 5.96 28.68
CA GLU A 232 1.56 6.96 27.78
C GLU A 232 0.86 8.33 27.93
N ASP A 233 -0.47 8.35 27.96
CA ASP A 233 -1.22 9.60 28.09
C ASP A 233 -1.08 10.23 29.48
N GLU A 234 -1.09 9.42 30.54
CA GLU A 234 -0.83 9.89 31.92
C GLU A 234 0.57 10.53 32.02
N CYS A 235 1.59 9.88 31.47
CA CYS A 235 2.95 10.41 31.45
C CYS A 235 3.04 11.71 30.64
N ARG A 236 2.40 11.77 29.47
CA ARG A 236 2.34 12.99 28.64
C ARG A 236 1.66 14.14 29.39
N GLN A 237 0.57 13.87 30.11
CA GLN A 237 -0.12 14.87 30.93
C GLN A 237 0.76 15.36 32.09
N ALA A 238 1.43 14.45 32.80
CA ALA A 238 2.35 14.80 33.88
C ALA A 238 3.53 15.64 33.38
N TYR A 239 4.15 15.24 32.27
CA TYR A 239 5.18 16.01 31.57
C TYR A 239 4.66 17.41 31.18
N SER A 240 3.46 17.49 30.61
CA SER A 240 2.86 18.76 30.18
C SER A 240 2.61 19.71 31.35
N LEU A 241 2.19 19.18 32.51
CA LEU A 241 1.99 19.99 33.71
C LEU A 241 3.33 20.52 34.24
N HIS A 242 4.35 19.68 34.27
CA HIS A 242 5.69 20.03 34.74
C HIS A 242 6.36 21.11 33.87
N GLN A 243 6.24 21.02 32.55
CA GLN A 243 6.87 21.99 31.64
C GLN A 243 6.14 23.33 31.60
N LYS A 244 4.82 23.38 31.89
CA LYS A 244 4.06 24.64 31.97
C LYS A 244 4.62 25.62 33.00
N GLU A 245 5.26 25.12 34.06
CA GLU A 245 5.86 25.96 35.11
C GLU A 245 7.19 26.60 34.68
N ARG A 246 7.84 26.06 33.63
CA ARG A 246 9.18 26.46 33.20
C ARG A 246 9.22 27.16 31.84
N HIS A 247 8.15 27.06 31.06
CA HIS A 247 8.08 27.57 29.70
C HIS A 247 6.99 28.62 29.53
N ILE A 248 7.23 29.59 28.64
CA ILE A 248 6.29 30.67 28.32
C ILE A 248 5.32 30.18 27.25
N ILE A 249 4.01 30.26 27.53
CA ILE A 249 2.93 29.83 26.61
C ILE A 249 3.18 28.40 26.09
N PHE A 250 3.28 27.46 27.03
CA PHE A 250 3.58 26.06 26.72
C PHE A 250 2.35 25.28 26.25
N THR A 251 2.51 24.54 25.15
CA THR A 251 1.54 23.57 24.66
C THR A 251 2.21 22.24 24.33
N CYS A 252 1.53 21.14 24.68
CA CYS A 252 1.91 19.79 24.28
C CYS A 252 0.66 19.07 23.79
N ARG A 253 0.54 18.91 22.48
CA ARG A 253 -0.61 18.27 21.83
C ARG A 253 -0.24 16.89 21.30
N LEU A 254 -1.25 16.04 21.08
CA LEU A 254 -1.05 14.81 20.32
C LEU A 254 -0.56 15.12 18.91
N SER A 255 0.37 14.29 18.42
CA SER A 255 0.91 14.36 17.07
C SER A 255 0.38 13.20 16.23
N GLY A 256 -0.01 13.48 15.00
CA GLY A 256 -0.49 12.45 14.08
C GLY A 256 0.62 11.69 13.36
N PHE A 257 0.29 11.11 12.21
CA PHE A 257 1.26 10.50 11.32
C PHE A 257 1.86 11.54 10.38
N VAL A 258 3.12 11.86 10.61
CA VAL A 258 3.91 12.84 9.88
C VAL A 258 4.68 12.14 8.77
N ILE A 259 4.61 12.73 7.57
CA ILE A 259 5.34 12.28 6.38
C ILE A 259 6.00 13.51 5.73
N ASP A 260 7.20 13.33 5.19
CA ASP A 260 7.88 14.38 4.44
C ASP A 260 7.48 14.24 2.95
N PRO A 261 6.89 15.28 2.33
CA PRO A 261 6.63 15.31 0.88
C PRO A 261 7.81 14.91 0.00
N ASN A 262 9.05 15.24 0.42
CA ASN A 262 10.27 14.90 -0.30
C ASN A 262 10.71 13.44 -0.08
N HIS A 263 10.29 12.84 1.03
CA HIS A 263 10.62 11.46 1.41
C HIS A 263 9.36 10.70 1.83
N PRO A 264 8.37 10.53 0.94
CA PRO A 264 7.03 10.09 1.31
C PRO A 264 6.95 8.59 1.64
N PHE A 265 8.06 7.86 1.44
CA PHE A 265 8.29 6.49 1.89
C PHE A 265 8.68 6.38 3.38
N LEU A 266 9.08 7.49 4.01
CA LEU A 266 9.31 7.61 5.46
C LEU A 266 8.04 8.10 6.17
N GLY A 267 7.92 7.76 7.44
CA GLY A 267 6.87 8.32 8.29
C GLY A 267 7.10 8.12 9.78
N ALA A 268 6.49 8.96 10.61
CA ALA A 268 6.60 8.85 12.05
C ALA A 268 5.36 9.38 12.77
N SER A 269 5.20 8.98 14.02
CA SER A 269 4.25 9.59 14.95
C SER A 269 5.00 9.78 16.26
N PRO A 270 5.42 11.01 16.58
CA PRO A 270 5.82 11.36 17.93
C PRO A 270 4.64 11.24 18.89
N ASP A 271 4.91 11.05 20.18
CA ASP A 271 3.88 10.95 21.22
C ASP A 271 3.30 12.33 21.58
N GLY A 272 4.07 13.40 21.32
CA GLY A 272 3.58 14.77 21.40
C GLY A 272 4.29 15.73 20.44
N ALA A 273 3.57 16.79 20.07
CA ALA A 273 4.14 17.99 19.46
C ALA A 273 4.13 19.10 20.52
N VAL A 274 5.32 19.60 20.84
CA VAL A 274 5.55 20.59 21.89
C VAL A 274 5.83 21.94 21.23
N ASN A 275 5.24 22.99 21.77
CA ASN A 275 5.50 24.36 21.34
C ASN A 275 5.47 25.30 22.55
N CYS A 276 6.45 26.19 22.62
CA CYS A 276 6.45 27.31 23.56
C CYS A 276 7.16 28.52 22.95
N ASP A 277 6.87 29.72 23.47
CA ASP A 277 7.41 30.97 22.91
C ASP A 277 8.92 31.12 23.16
N CYS A 278 9.46 30.48 24.20
CA CYS A 278 10.87 30.58 24.56
C CYS A 278 11.78 29.59 23.80
N CYS A 279 11.31 28.40 23.44
CA CYS A 279 12.14 27.34 22.83
C CYS A 279 11.68 26.95 21.42
N GLY A 280 10.49 27.36 20.99
CA GLY A 280 9.96 27.06 19.65
C GLY A 280 9.30 25.68 19.58
N ASN A 281 9.48 24.99 18.45
CA ASN A 281 8.82 23.72 18.13
C ASN A 281 9.72 22.52 18.43
N GLU A 282 9.20 21.59 19.22
CA GLU A 282 9.87 20.38 19.65
C GLU A 282 8.91 19.18 19.54
N ILE A 283 9.45 17.99 19.75
CA ILE A 283 8.64 16.77 19.85
C ILE A 283 8.85 16.08 21.18
N LEU A 284 7.89 15.26 21.57
CA LEU A 284 7.93 14.43 22.76
C LEU A 284 7.85 12.96 22.34
N GLU A 285 8.72 12.14 22.91
CA GLU A 285 8.67 10.68 22.82
C GLU A 285 8.65 10.10 24.24
N VAL A 286 7.60 9.36 24.55
CA VAL A 286 7.35 8.73 25.84
C VAL A 286 7.65 7.24 25.75
N LYS A 287 8.30 6.71 26.79
CA LYS A 287 8.50 5.28 26.98
C LYS A 287 8.11 4.87 28.40
N CYS A 288 7.13 3.97 28.47
CA CYS A 288 6.65 3.38 29.72
C CYS A 288 7.06 1.89 29.77
N PRO A 289 8.34 1.54 30.06
CA PRO A 289 8.76 0.15 30.11
C PRO A 289 8.03 -0.62 31.23
N PHE A 290 7.58 -1.84 30.92
CA PHE A 290 6.80 -2.67 31.86
C PHE A 290 7.62 -3.27 33.00
N LYS A 291 8.89 -3.67 32.74
CA LYS A 291 9.77 -4.36 33.72
C LYS A 291 11.14 -3.72 33.92
N HIS A 292 11.55 -2.84 33.00
CA HIS A 292 12.92 -2.31 32.98
C HIS A 292 12.95 -0.91 33.59
N ARG A 293 13.94 -0.69 34.46
CA ARG A 293 14.30 0.64 34.98
C ARG A 293 15.10 1.41 33.90
N ASN A 294 15.43 2.66 34.19
CA ASN A 294 16.13 3.62 33.31
C ASN A 294 17.38 3.07 32.59
N ASP A 295 18.06 2.06 33.13
CA ASP A 295 19.36 1.56 32.64
C ASP A 295 19.33 0.84 31.27
N PHE A 296 18.15 0.48 30.77
CA PHE A 296 18.06 -0.26 29.50
C PHE A 296 18.44 0.63 28.30
N CYS A 297 17.79 1.78 28.15
CA CYS A 297 18.01 2.66 26.99
C CYS A 297 18.96 3.82 27.27
N LEU A 298 19.22 4.15 28.53
CA LEU A 298 20.08 5.26 28.92
C LEU A 298 21.49 4.79 29.29
N ASP A 299 22.49 5.63 29.04
CA ASP A 299 23.86 5.44 29.48
C ASP A 299 24.07 5.89 30.95
N ALA A 300 25.30 5.79 31.45
CA ALA A 300 25.64 6.15 32.83
C ALA A 300 25.48 7.65 33.13
N THR A 301 25.43 8.50 32.10
CA THR A 301 25.17 9.94 32.19
C THR A 301 23.70 10.30 31.98
N LEU A 302 22.83 9.28 31.99
CA LEU A 302 21.39 9.38 31.72
C LEU A 302 21.05 9.84 30.29
N HIS A 303 21.97 9.81 29.33
CA HIS A 303 21.63 10.13 27.94
C HIS A 303 21.12 8.90 27.19
N LEU A 304 20.27 9.12 26.19
CA LEU A 304 19.78 8.05 25.33
C LEU A 304 20.94 7.47 24.49
N LYS A 305 21.24 6.19 24.67
CA LYS A 305 22.34 5.50 23.96
C LYS A 305 22.17 5.62 22.45
N GLU A 306 23.17 6.15 21.75
CA GLU A 306 23.11 6.40 20.28
C GLU A 306 22.93 5.12 19.45
N ASN A 307 23.46 3.99 19.93
CA ASN A 307 23.31 2.70 19.29
C ASN A 307 21.96 2.02 19.58
N HIS A 308 21.09 2.64 20.39
CA HIS A 308 19.83 2.07 20.79
C HIS A 308 18.72 2.39 19.77
N ARG A 309 17.78 1.45 19.61
CA ARG A 309 16.66 1.58 18.64
C ARG A 309 15.80 2.83 18.85
N TYR A 310 15.64 3.28 20.09
CA TYR A 310 14.87 4.49 20.41
C TYR A 310 15.59 5.76 19.94
N TYR A 311 16.93 5.77 19.96
CA TYR A 311 17.69 6.89 19.41
C TYR A 311 17.42 7.02 17.90
N THR A 312 17.54 5.92 17.15
CA THR A 312 17.20 5.92 15.71
C THR A 312 15.76 6.36 15.45
N GLN A 313 14.82 5.96 16.31
CA GLN A 313 13.42 6.37 16.19
C GLN A 313 13.25 7.89 16.38
N VAL A 314 13.82 8.45 17.45
CA VAL A 314 13.77 9.88 17.77
C VAL A 314 14.39 10.70 16.64
N GLN A 315 15.57 10.32 16.15
CA GLN A 315 16.24 11.03 15.05
C GLN A 315 15.37 11.13 13.79
N ILE A 316 14.65 10.06 13.43
CA ILE A 316 13.74 10.07 12.28
C ILE A 316 12.48 10.90 12.55
N GLN A 317 11.94 10.85 13.76
CA GLN A 317 10.82 11.71 14.15
C GLN A 317 11.20 13.18 14.00
N MET A 318 12.37 13.59 14.52
CA MET A 318 12.89 14.95 14.42
C MET A 318 13.12 15.38 12.96
N PHE A 319 13.73 14.51 12.15
CA PHE A 319 13.94 14.75 10.71
C PHE A 319 12.63 14.98 9.94
N LEU A 320 11.58 14.20 10.24
CA LEU A 320 10.29 14.29 9.56
C LEU A 320 9.45 15.49 10.03
N THR A 321 9.56 15.85 11.31
CA THR A 321 8.85 16.99 11.90
C THR A 321 9.58 18.31 11.73
N LYS A 322 10.84 18.28 11.28
CA LYS A 322 11.75 19.44 11.20
C LYS A 322 11.99 20.07 12.57
N SER A 323 11.95 19.28 13.63
CA SER A 323 12.26 19.68 15.01
C SER A 323 13.75 19.51 15.30
N GLN A 324 14.33 20.46 16.05
CA GLN A 324 15.74 20.41 16.46
C GLN A 324 15.96 19.61 17.75
N TYR A 325 14.93 19.52 18.59
CA TYR A 325 14.96 18.83 19.87
C TYR A 325 13.79 17.87 20.03
N CYS A 326 14.05 16.80 20.77
CA CYS A 326 13.04 15.86 21.26
C CYS A 326 13.22 15.67 22.76
N ASP A 327 12.18 15.94 23.53
CA ASP A 327 12.14 15.50 24.91
C ASP A 327 11.79 14.00 24.93
N PHE A 328 12.76 13.19 25.35
CA PHE A 328 12.63 11.76 25.55
C PHE A 328 12.34 11.48 27.02
N VAL A 329 11.13 11.00 27.29
CA VAL A 329 10.64 10.81 28.66
C VAL A 329 10.49 9.32 28.93
N VAL A 330 11.17 8.85 29.98
CA VAL A 330 11.00 7.49 30.49
C VAL A 330 10.17 7.54 31.78
N PHE A 331 9.03 6.85 31.75
CA PHE A 331 8.14 6.68 32.89
C PHE A 331 8.36 5.30 33.51
N THR A 332 8.95 5.25 34.70
CA THR A 332 9.17 3.99 35.40
C THR A 332 8.50 3.99 36.78
N LYS A 333 7.92 2.84 37.13
CA LYS A 333 7.55 2.54 38.53
C LYS A 333 8.79 2.09 39.30
N SER A 334 9.69 3.01 39.62
CA SER A 334 10.40 2.94 40.89
C SER A 334 9.41 3.35 42.00
N GLU A 335 9.62 2.93 43.25
CA GLU A 335 9.02 3.67 44.38
C GLU A 335 10.07 4.67 44.85
N PRO A 336 9.80 5.99 44.84
CA PRO A 336 8.65 6.67 44.21
C PRO A 336 8.73 6.65 42.67
N ALA A 337 7.56 6.78 42.02
CA ALA A 337 7.47 6.79 40.56
C ALA A 337 8.31 7.95 40.02
N SER A 338 9.21 7.65 39.08
CA SER A 338 10.15 8.63 38.55
C SER A 338 9.86 8.91 37.09
N ILE A 339 9.85 10.20 36.76
CA ILE A 339 9.83 10.70 35.39
C ILE A 339 11.24 11.23 35.13
N SER A 340 11.93 10.64 34.16
CA SER A 340 13.20 11.16 33.67
C SER A 340 12.96 11.72 32.28
N ALA A 341 13.08 13.05 32.15
CA ALA A 341 13.00 13.75 30.88
C ALA A 341 14.40 14.16 30.44
N LEU A 342 14.72 13.89 29.18
CA LEU A 342 16.03 14.13 28.58
C LEU A 342 15.83 14.74 27.21
N THR A 343 16.52 15.84 26.93
CA THR A 343 16.45 16.47 25.61
C THR A 343 17.47 15.82 24.67
N VAL A 344 17.00 15.27 23.57
CA VAL A 344 17.81 14.68 22.49
C VAL A 344 17.90 15.68 21.34
N CYS A 345 19.12 15.97 20.89
CA CYS A 345 19.38 16.86 19.76
C CYS A 345 19.43 16.11 18.43
N LEU A 346 19.14 16.79 17.33
CA LEU A 346 19.27 16.22 15.99
C LEU A 346 20.76 15.96 15.66
N TRP A 347 21.06 14.78 15.13
CA TRP A 347 22.41 14.40 14.77
C TRP A 347 23.00 15.34 13.70
N GLY A 348 24.20 15.87 13.94
CA GLY A 348 24.87 16.83 13.05
C GLY A 348 24.54 18.30 13.29
N VAL A 349 23.75 18.62 14.33
CA VAL A 349 23.56 19.98 14.84
C VAL A 349 24.31 20.06 16.18
N VAL A 350 25.56 20.51 16.15
CA VAL A 350 26.34 20.98 17.31
C VAL A 350 26.80 22.39 17.01
#